data_AF-A0A6J1QCV3-F1
#
_entry.id   AF-A0A6J1QCV3-F1
#
_cell.length_a   1.000
_cell.length_b   1.000
_cell.length_c   1.000
_cell.angle_alpha   90.00
_cell.angle_beta   90.00
_cell.angle_gamma   90.00
#
_symmetry.space_group_name_H-M   'P 1'
#
loop_
_entity.id
_entity.type
_entity.pdbx_description
1 polymer ?
#
loop_
_entity_poly.entity_id
_entity_poly.type
_entity_poly.pdbx_seq_one_letter_code
_entity_poly.pdbx_strand_id
1 'polypeptide(L)'
;MDLLHDISCYWTKQLDPRVADLPLVSSSYQIPLVVFGYLYFVLGCGPRFMKNRPPYSLTTFMKLYNIGQILANVWLIYDIIDAGLFSTHLFVCPIFDYSYNYTPMRLTRCAWYFFLLKIFDYVETIVFVLRKKDNQI
;
A
#
# COMPACT_ATOMS: atom_id res chain seq x y z
N MET A 1 18.29 -23.55 -1.30
CA MET A 1 18.27 -22.42 -0.32
C MET A 1 18.92 -21.18 -0.92
N ASP A 2 19.61 -21.35 -2.06
CA ASP A 2 20.38 -20.33 -2.78
C ASP A 2 19.50 -19.31 -3.50
N LEU A 3 18.37 -19.74 -4.10
CA LEU A 3 17.47 -18.84 -4.84
C LEU A 3 16.92 -17.67 -4.00
N LEU A 4 16.48 -17.92 -2.75
CA LEU A 4 15.95 -16.86 -1.89
C LEU A 4 17.06 -15.89 -1.45
N HIS A 5 18.28 -16.41 -1.26
CA HIS A 5 19.44 -15.60 -0.93
C HIS A 5 19.87 -14.72 -2.13
N ASP A 6 19.88 -15.28 -3.33
CA ASP A 6 20.18 -14.57 -4.58
C ASP A 6 19.15 -13.46 -4.86
N ILE A 7 17.85 -13.75 -4.68
CA ILE A 7 16.77 -12.76 -4.83
C ILE A 7 16.94 -11.64 -3.80
N SER A 8 17.24 -11.98 -2.54
CA SER A 8 17.45 -10.97 -1.50
C SER A 8 18.65 -10.08 -1.81
N CYS A 9 19.78 -10.67 -2.24
CA CYS A 9 20.99 -9.92 -2.61
C CYS A 9 20.74 -8.99 -3.80
N TYR A 10 20.03 -9.48 -4.83
CA TYR A 10 19.67 -8.68 -5.99
C TYR A 10 18.74 -7.51 -5.62
N TRP A 11 17.73 -7.77 -4.78
CA TRP A 11 16.83 -6.75 -4.28
C TRP A 11 17.57 -5.65 -3.53
N THR A 12 18.39 -6.01 -2.55
CA THR A 12 19.14 -5.04 -1.74
C THR A 12 20.11 -4.20 -2.59
N LYS A 13 20.70 -4.76 -3.65
CA LYS A 13 21.60 -4.02 -4.57
C LYS A 13 20.88 -2.96 -5.41
N GLN A 14 19.61 -3.19 -5.75
CA GLN A 14 18.81 -2.25 -6.56
C GLN A 14 17.97 -1.29 -5.71
N LEU A 15 17.93 -1.52 -4.41
CA LEU A 15 17.11 -0.73 -3.50
C LEU A 15 17.72 0.67 -3.31
N ASP A 16 16.88 1.69 -3.41
CA ASP A 16 17.27 3.05 -3.08
C ASP A 16 17.62 3.10 -1.57
N PRO A 17 18.84 3.52 -1.20
CA PRO A 17 19.28 3.52 0.20
C PRO A 17 18.40 4.41 1.09
N ARG A 18 17.69 5.39 0.52
CA ARG A 18 16.79 6.29 1.26
C ARG A 18 15.56 5.58 1.83
N VAL A 19 15.19 4.41 1.31
CA VAL A 19 14.02 3.64 1.72
C VAL A 19 14.37 2.27 2.31
N ALA A 20 15.67 1.94 2.41
CA ALA A 20 16.12 0.60 2.79
C ALA A 20 15.63 0.16 4.17
N ASP A 21 15.57 1.10 5.11
CA ASP A 21 15.13 0.84 6.49
C ASP A 21 13.61 0.99 6.69
N LEU A 22 12.86 1.31 5.63
CA LEU A 22 11.43 1.49 5.74
C LEU A 22 10.71 0.14 5.85
N PRO A 23 9.67 0.04 6.69
CA PRO A 23 8.88 -1.18 6.81
C PRO A 23 8.28 -1.59 5.47
N LEU A 24 8.19 -2.90 5.23
CA LEU A 24 7.63 -3.51 4.03
C LEU A 24 8.43 -3.30 2.74
N VAL A 25 9.60 -2.65 2.83
CA VAL A 25 10.52 -2.40 1.72
C VAL A 25 11.84 -3.15 1.91
N SER A 26 12.28 -3.31 3.16
CA SER A 26 13.54 -3.95 3.54
C SER A 26 13.71 -5.38 3.00
N SER A 27 12.60 -6.08 2.76
CA SER A 27 12.63 -7.50 2.37
C SER A 27 11.68 -7.78 1.21
N SER A 28 12.22 -8.38 0.14
CA SER A 28 11.50 -8.66 -1.11
C SER A 28 10.32 -9.62 -0.96
N TYR A 29 10.30 -10.46 0.08
CA TYR A 29 9.25 -11.45 0.29
C TYR A 29 8.04 -10.94 1.11
N GLN A 30 8.16 -9.78 1.79
CA GLN A 30 7.10 -9.29 2.69
C GLN A 30 5.82 -8.96 1.91
N ILE A 31 5.92 -8.30 0.77
CA ILE A 31 4.76 -7.92 -0.06
C ILE A 31 4.10 -9.13 -0.73
N PRO A 32 4.84 -10.05 -1.39
CA PRO A 32 4.23 -11.29 -1.87
C PRO A 32 3.47 -12.05 -0.79
N LEU A 33 3.99 -12.08 0.44
CA LEU A 33 3.33 -12.73 1.57
C LEU A 33 2.03 -12.02 1.96
N VAL A 34 2.04 -10.69 2.06
CA VAL A 34 0.84 -9.89 2.35
C VAL A 34 -0.23 -10.10 1.28
N VAL A 35 0.15 -10.03 0.00
CA VAL A 35 -0.77 -10.25 -1.14
C VAL A 35 -1.32 -11.68 -1.14
N PHE A 36 -0.47 -12.68 -0.89
CA PHE A 36 -0.89 -14.08 -0.81
C PHE A 36 -1.87 -14.29 0.35
N GLY A 37 -1.57 -13.77 1.55
CA GLY A 37 -2.43 -13.84 2.71
C GLY A 37 -3.78 -13.16 2.48
N TYR A 38 -3.76 -11.99 1.82
CA TYR A 38 -4.94 -11.27 1.38
C TYR A 38 -5.82 -12.11 0.44
N LEU A 39 -5.25 -12.64 -0.66
CA LEU A 39 -5.98 -13.46 -1.63
C LEU A 39 -6.52 -14.74 -1.00
N TYR A 40 -5.72 -15.40 -0.16
CA TYR A 40 -6.13 -16.58 0.59
C TYR A 40 -7.34 -16.28 1.50
N PHE A 41 -7.34 -15.12 2.16
CA PHE A 41 -8.46 -14.70 2.98
C PHE A 41 -9.70 -14.43 2.13
N VAL A 42 -9.59 -13.59 1.09
CA VAL A 42 -10.75 -13.14 0.30
C VAL A 42 -11.39 -14.26 -0.50
N LEU A 43 -10.59 -15.14 -1.10
CA LEU A 43 -11.09 -16.19 -2.01
C LEU A 43 -11.39 -17.51 -1.29
N GLY A 44 -10.71 -17.78 -0.16
CA GLY A 44 -10.77 -19.08 0.50
C GLY A 44 -11.34 -19.00 1.91
N CYS A 45 -10.53 -18.48 2.84
CA CYS A 45 -10.80 -18.56 4.28
C CYS A 45 -12.06 -17.78 4.68
N GLY A 46 -12.18 -16.53 4.23
CA GLY A 46 -13.26 -15.62 4.55
C GLY A 46 -14.64 -16.12 4.08
N PRO A 47 -14.83 -16.48 2.80
CA PRO A 47 -16.10 -17.04 2.33
C PRO A 47 -16.48 -18.34 3.06
N ARG A 48 -15.51 -19.22 3.32
CA ARG A 48 -15.74 -20.47 4.06
C ARG A 48 -16.15 -20.21 5.50
N PHE A 49 -15.54 -19.23 6.16
CA PHE A 49 -15.90 -18.79 7.52
C PHE A 49 -17.30 -18.18 7.58
N MET A 50 -17.67 -17.38 6.58
CA MET A 50 -18.96 -16.70 6.50
C MET A 50 -20.11 -17.61 6.04
N LYS A 51 -19.84 -18.78 5.45
CA LYS A 51 -20.85 -19.70 4.90
C LYS A 51 -22.06 -19.90 5.83
N ASN A 52 -21.82 -20.23 7.10
CA ASN A 52 -22.85 -20.53 8.09
C ASN A 52 -23.18 -19.37 9.04
N ARG A 53 -22.74 -18.13 8.73
CA ARG A 53 -22.95 -16.94 9.57
C ARG A 53 -23.80 -15.88 8.86
N PRO A 54 -24.60 -15.09 9.60
CA PRO A 54 -25.24 -13.91 9.02
C PRO A 54 -24.19 -12.84 8.66
N PRO A 55 -24.48 -11.94 7.70
CA PRO A 55 -23.57 -10.85 7.34
C PRO A 55 -23.39 -9.87 8.50
N TYR A 56 -22.16 -9.40 8.71
CA TYR A 56 -21.87 -8.42 9.76
C TYR A 56 -22.35 -7.01 9.39
N SER A 57 -22.88 -6.27 10.37
CA SER A 57 -23.21 -4.85 10.19
C SER A 57 -21.99 -3.98 10.50
N LEU A 58 -21.13 -3.77 9.49
CA LEU A 58 -19.90 -2.97 9.59
C LEU A 58 -20.07 -1.54 9.06
N THR A 59 -21.30 -1.01 9.05
CA THR A 59 -21.62 0.28 8.43
C THR A 59 -20.87 1.45 9.07
N THR A 60 -20.78 1.50 10.40
CA THR A 60 -20.04 2.56 11.11
C THR A 60 -18.54 2.45 10.84
N PHE A 61 -17.99 1.23 10.84
CA PHE A 61 -16.59 0.99 10.54
C PHE A 61 -16.23 1.50 9.14
N MET A 62 -17.00 1.14 8.10
CA MET A 62 -16.75 1.60 6.73
C MET A 62 -16.81 3.12 6.60
N LYS A 63 -17.76 3.79 7.27
CA LYS A 63 -17.85 5.26 7.23
C LYS A 63 -16.58 5.89 7.80
N LEU A 64 -16.14 5.44 8.98
CA LEU A 64 -14.92 5.96 9.63
C LEU A 64 -13.67 5.64 8.79
N TYR A 65 -13.60 4.42 8.26
CA TYR A 65 -12.51 3.97 7.41
C TYR A 65 -12.38 4.82 6.15
N ASN A 66 -13.49 5.03 5.42
CA ASN A 66 -13.51 5.84 4.21
C ASN A 66 -13.15 7.30 4.50
N ILE A 67 -13.62 7.87 5.62
CA ILE A 67 -13.23 9.23 6.04
C ILE A 67 -11.71 9.29 6.27
N GLY A 68 -11.15 8.30 6.97
CA GLY A 68 -9.71 8.19 7.21
C GLY A 68 -8.91 8.12 5.92
N GLN A 69 -9.33 7.29 4.96
CA GLN A 69 -8.71 7.23 3.63
C GLN A 69 -8.81 8.56 2.89
N ILE A 70 -9.96 9.25 2.91
CA ILE A 70 -10.10 10.56 2.26
C ILE A 70 -9.10 11.54 2.84
N LEU A 71 -9.00 11.62 4.17
CA LEU A 71 -8.04 12.51 4.84
C LEU A 71 -6.59 12.16 4.49
N ALA A 72 -6.24 10.87 4.51
CA ALA A 72 -4.88 10.43 4.17
C ALA A 72 -4.52 10.72 2.71
N ASN A 73 -5.45 10.52 1.77
CA ASN A 73 -5.25 10.84 0.36
C ASN A 73 -5.13 12.36 0.13
N VAL A 74 -5.96 13.17 0.81
CA VAL A 74 -5.83 14.64 0.74
C VAL A 74 -4.49 15.10 1.28
N TRP A 75 -4.02 14.53 2.39
CA TRP A 75 -2.71 14.82 2.94
C TRP A 75 -1.58 14.47 1.96
N LEU A 76 -1.63 13.30 1.32
CA LEU A 76 -0.65 12.93 0.29
C LEU A 76 -0.65 13.88 -0.91
N ILE A 77 -1.84 14.26 -1.39
CA ILE A 77 -1.97 15.22 -2.50
C ILE A 77 -1.31 16.55 -2.10
N TYR A 78 -1.58 17.05 -0.90
CA TYR A 78 -0.94 18.26 -0.38
C TYR A 78 0.59 18.13 -0.38
N ASP A 79 1.11 17.02 0.13
CA ASP A 79 2.55 16.77 0.24
C ASP A 79 3.24 16.69 -1.13
N ILE A 80 2.58 16.11 -2.13
CA ILE A 80 3.08 16.05 -3.52
C ILE A 80 3.04 17.44 -4.18
N ILE A 81 1.99 18.23 -3.93
CA ILE A 81 1.87 19.61 -4.44
C ILE A 81 2.97 20.49 -3.87
N ASP A 82 3.19 20.43 -2.56
CA ASP A 82 4.24 21.18 -1.87
C ASP A 82 5.64 20.76 -2.32
N ALA A 83 5.84 19.48 -2.64
CA ALA A 83 7.06 18.98 -3.27
C ALA A 83 7.28 19.46 -4.71
N GLY A 84 6.41 20.33 -5.23
CA GLY A 84 6.64 21.04 -6.48
C GLY A 84 5.99 20.40 -7.70
N LEU A 85 4.94 19.59 -7.53
CA LEU A 85 4.17 18.98 -8.64
C LEU A 85 3.83 19.99 -9.74
N PHE A 86 3.40 21.20 -9.36
CA PHE A 86 3.01 22.27 -10.29
C PHE A 86 4.13 23.28 -10.61
N SER A 87 5.24 23.24 -9.89
CA SER A 87 6.34 24.20 -10.03
C SER A 87 7.54 23.66 -10.81
N THR A 88 7.63 22.34 -10.99
CA THR A 88 8.74 21.67 -11.66
C THR A 88 8.25 20.92 -12.89
N HIS A 89 9.14 20.58 -13.82
CA HIS A 89 8.85 19.80 -15.04
C HIS A 89 8.42 18.33 -14.77
N LEU A 90 7.83 18.02 -13.60
CA LEU A 90 7.39 16.68 -13.22
C LEU A 90 6.30 16.12 -14.15
N PHE A 91 5.55 16.97 -14.86
CA PHE A 91 4.50 16.54 -15.78
C PHE A 91 5.00 15.91 -17.08
N VAL A 92 6.23 16.23 -17.52
CA VAL A 92 6.78 15.73 -18.79
C VAL A 92 8.18 15.19 -18.56
N CYS A 93 8.28 13.86 -18.49
CA CYS A 93 9.53 13.12 -18.25
C CYS A 93 10.28 13.58 -16.98
N PRO A 94 9.77 13.24 -15.78
CA PRO A 94 10.42 13.60 -14.53
C PRO A 94 11.79 12.92 -14.43
N ILE A 95 12.86 13.72 -14.28
CA ILE A 95 14.17 13.22 -13.88
C ILE A 95 14.15 13.03 -12.37
N PHE A 96 14.29 11.80 -11.90
CA PHE A 96 14.33 11.50 -10.47
C PHE A 96 15.66 11.94 -9.88
N ASP A 97 15.60 12.86 -8.92
CA ASP A 97 16.74 13.25 -8.10
C ASP A 97 16.90 12.28 -6.92
N TYR A 98 18.05 11.62 -6.86
CA TYR A 98 18.43 10.69 -5.79
C TYR A 98 19.21 11.37 -4.66
N SER A 99 19.31 12.70 -4.66
CA SER A 99 19.93 13.46 -3.59
C SER A 99 19.15 13.36 -2.27
N TYR A 100 19.84 13.71 -1.19
CA TYR A 100 19.27 13.81 0.16
C TYR A 100 18.70 15.21 0.46
N ASN A 101 18.36 15.97 -0.60
CA ASN A 101 17.73 17.28 -0.47
C ASN A 101 16.28 17.17 0.04
N TYR A 102 15.77 18.28 0.58
CA TYR A 102 14.43 18.34 1.19
C TYR A 102 13.31 17.82 0.27
N THR A 103 13.24 18.34 -0.96
CA THR A 103 12.21 17.99 -1.94
C THR A 103 12.21 16.52 -2.36
N PRO A 104 13.32 15.94 -2.86
CA PRO A 104 13.35 14.53 -3.26
C PRO A 104 13.13 13.58 -2.08
N MET A 105 13.65 13.89 -0.89
CA MET A 105 13.40 13.08 0.31
C MET A 105 11.92 13.09 0.71
N ARG A 106 11.24 14.24 0.55
CA ARG A 106 9.79 14.33 0.77
C ARG A 106 9.03 13.47 -0.24
N LEU A 107 9.33 13.57 -1.54
CA LEU A 107 8.73 12.73 -2.58
C LEU A 107 8.93 11.23 -2.31
N THR A 108 10.13 10.82 -1.91
CA THR A 108 10.44 9.43 -1.54
C THR A 108 9.58 8.95 -0.37
N ARG A 109 9.39 9.78 0.67
CA ARG A 109 8.50 9.46 1.80
C ARG A 109 7.03 9.42 1.38
N CYS A 110 6.58 10.34 0.54
CA CYS A 110 5.21 10.34 -0.01
C CYS A 110 4.93 9.05 -0.79
N ALA A 111 5.87 8.60 -1.61
CA ALA A 111 5.74 7.34 -2.34
C ALA A 111 5.61 6.14 -1.38
N TRP A 112 6.37 6.13 -0.28
CA TRP A 112 6.24 5.09 0.73
C TRP A 112 4.89 5.13 1.48
N TYR A 113 4.41 6.31 1.88
CA TYR A 113 3.08 6.45 2.48
C TYR A 113 1.96 6.05 1.52
N PHE A 114 2.07 6.42 0.24
CA PHE A 114 1.13 5.99 -0.79
C PHE A 114 1.11 4.46 -0.92
N PHE A 115 2.28 3.83 -0.91
CA PHE A 115 2.39 2.39 -0.92
C PHE A 115 1.70 1.74 0.30
N LEU A 116 1.89 2.29 1.50
CA LEU A 116 1.16 1.81 2.68
C LEU A 116 -0.36 1.95 2.52
N LEU A 117 -0.86 3.09 2.00
CA LEU A 117 -2.29 3.27 1.75
C LEU A 117 -2.84 2.23 0.78
N LYS A 118 -2.08 1.84 -0.24
CA LYS A 118 -2.49 0.77 -1.17
C LYS A 118 -2.63 -0.59 -0.48
N ILE A 119 -1.82 -0.86 0.54
CA ILE A 119 -1.97 -2.07 1.36
C ILE A 119 -3.21 -1.95 2.25
N PHE A 120 -3.49 -0.77 2.80
CA PHE A 120 -4.71 -0.53 3.59
C PHE A 120 -5.98 -0.74 2.76
N ASP A 121 -5.99 -0.38 1.48
CA ASP A 121 -7.15 -0.58 0.58
C ASP A 121 -7.65 -2.05 0.56
N TYR A 122 -6.79 -3.04 0.83
CA TYR A 122 -7.19 -4.45 0.97
C TYR A 122 -8.17 -4.73 2.12
N VAL A 123 -8.25 -3.84 3.10
CA VAL A 123 -9.22 -3.96 4.20
C VAL A 123 -10.66 -3.80 3.70
N GLU A 124 -10.90 -3.01 2.65
CA GLU A 124 -12.25 -2.81 2.09
C GLU A 124 -12.86 -4.12 1.59
N THR A 125 -12.09 -4.88 0.81
CA THR A 125 -12.53 -6.16 0.25
C THR A 125 -12.68 -7.22 1.33
N ILE A 126 -11.83 -7.21 2.37
CA ILE A 126 -12.02 -8.03 3.58
C ILE A 126 -13.39 -7.73 4.22
N VAL A 127 -13.76 -6.46 4.34
CA VAL A 127 -15.07 -6.05 4.87
C VAL A 127 -16.20 -6.49 3.93
N PHE A 128 -16.04 -6.46 2.61
CA PHE A 128 -17.05 -6.95 1.66
C PHE A 128 -17.34 -8.45 1.85
N VAL A 129 -16.29 -9.26 2.06
CA VAL A 129 -16.42 -10.68 2.39
C VAL A 129 -17.22 -10.88 3.68
N LEU A 130 -16.88 -10.14 4.75
CA LEU A 130 -17.58 -10.22 6.03
C LEU A 130 -19.04 -9.74 5.97
N ARG A 131 -19.40 -8.94 4.96
CA ARG A 131 -20.77 -8.49 4.71
C ARG A 131 -21.55 -9.39 3.75
N LYS A 132 -20.95 -10.46 3.21
CA LYS A 132 -21.53 -11.30 2.15
C LYS A 132 -21.99 -10.48 0.95
N LYS A 133 -21.16 -9.52 0.54
CA LYS A 133 -21.42 -8.68 -0.64
C LYS A 133 -20.57 -9.16 -1.81
N ASP A 134 -20.81 -10.40 -2.21
CA ASP A 134 -19.97 -11.12 -3.18
C ASP A 134 -19.98 -10.48 -4.59
N ASN A 135 -21.02 -9.69 -4.92
CA ASN A 135 -21.06 -8.92 -6.17
C ASN A 135 -20.08 -7.74 -6.22
N GLN A 136 -19.42 -7.41 -5.12
CA GLN A 136 -18.47 -6.29 -5.00
C GLN A 136 -17.01 -6.76 -4.89
N ILE A 137 -16.78 -8.08 -4.96
CA ILE A 137 -15.47 -8.73 -4.87
C ILE A 137 -14.99 -9.08 -6.27
#